data_AF-A0A0M0K0J8-F1
#
_entry.id   AF-A0A0M0K0J8-F1
#
_cell.length_a   1.000
_cell.length_b   1.000
_cell.length_c   1.000
_cell.angle_alpha   90.00
_cell.angle_beta   90.00
_cell.angle_gamma   90.00
#
_symmetry.space_group_name_H-M   'P 1'
#
loop_
_entity.id
_entity.type
_entity.pdbx_description
1 polymer ?
#
loop_
_entity_poly.entity_id
_entity_poly.type
_entity_poly.pdbx_seq_one_letter_code
_entity_poly.pdbx_strand_id
1 'polypeptide(L)'
;MESDEDEDEALLEVQVEWEQLRLQCVLSHQRLIDPATLEGCMHLSRCNLTALEESRRHQSCQARSSVCPVHGCNISCLRRGSVRRDDWLRALLSTVPSTVDVIWLRGDEVSLTPPRREGGAMLSGNKGGKRKVEVALEVTATRPLQRRRRAMP
;
A
#
# COMPACT_ATOMS: atom_id res chain seq x y z
N MET A 1 -40.44 18.58 -29.91
CA MET A 1 -39.11 18.17 -30.40
C MET A 1 -38.49 17.45 -29.22
N GLU A 2 -38.66 16.13 -29.22
CA GLU A 2 -38.00 15.20 -28.31
C GLU A 2 -36.52 15.13 -28.69
N SER A 3 -35.63 15.15 -27.71
CA SER A 3 -34.25 14.68 -27.87
C SER A 3 -33.81 14.15 -26.52
N ASP A 4 -34.08 12.86 -26.37
CA ASP A 4 -33.42 11.93 -25.47
C ASP A 4 -31.91 11.96 -25.73
N GLU A 5 -31.13 12.35 -24.74
CA GLU A 5 -29.69 12.04 -24.68
C GLU A 5 -29.39 11.57 -23.26
N ASP A 6 -29.70 10.29 -23.01
CA ASP A 6 -29.19 9.51 -21.89
C ASP A 6 -27.66 9.37 -22.03
N GLU A 7 -26.92 10.26 -21.38
CA GLU A 7 -25.47 10.09 -21.21
C GLU A 7 -25.21 9.03 -20.12
N ASP A 8 -25.18 7.76 -20.52
CA ASP A 8 -24.63 6.65 -19.74
C ASP A 8 -23.12 6.90 -19.48
N GLU A 9 -22.82 7.70 -18.45
CA GLU A 9 -21.48 7.81 -17.85
C GLU A 9 -21.15 6.48 -17.16
N ALA A 10 -20.68 5.52 -17.97
CA ALA A 10 -20.17 4.25 -17.48
C ALA A 10 -18.96 4.51 -16.56
N LEU A 11 -19.22 4.60 -15.26
CA LEU A 11 -18.21 4.64 -14.21
C LEU A 11 -17.33 3.38 -14.38
N LEU A 12 -16.15 3.54 -14.97
CA LEU A 12 -15.16 2.47 -15.02
C LEU A 12 -14.76 2.13 -13.59
N GLU A 13 -15.38 1.09 -13.01
CA GLU A 13 -14.99 0.53 -11.73
C GLU A 13 -13.54 0.04 -11.84
N VAL A 14 -12.62 0.85 -11.32
CA VAL A 14 -11.22 0.45 -11.20
C VAL A 14 -11.18 -0.69 -10.19
N GLN A 15 -11.13 -1.93 -10.67
CA GLN A 15 -10.87 -3.08 -9.81
C GLN A 15 -9.53 -2.88 -9.11
N VAL A 16 -9.60 -2.57 -7.81
CA VAL A 16 -8.43 -2.50 -6.96
C VAL A 16 -8.06 -3.93 -6.59
N GLU A 17 -6.92 -4.41 -7.07
CA GLU A 17 -6.41 -5.72 -6.67
C GLU A 17 -5.81 -5.68 -5.26
N TRP A 18 -5.81 -6.84 -4.59
CA TRP A 18 -5.12 -7.00 -3.32
C TRP A 18 -3.60 -6.88 -3.49
N GLU A 19 -3.00 -5.91 -2.79
CA GLU A 19 -1.55 -5.71 -2.73
C GLU A 19 -1.00 -6.31 -1.43
N GLN A 20 0.02 -7.16 -1.53
CA GLN A 20 0.71 -7.72 -0.37
C GLN A 20 1.75 -6.73 0.18
N LEU A 21 1.71 -6.48 1.49
CA LEU A 21 2.71 -5.71 2.22
C LEU A 21 3.40 -6.55 3.28
N ARG A 22 4.72 -6.72 3.14
CA ARG A 22 5.57 -7.25 4.22
C ARG A 22 5.79 -6.16 5.26
N LEU A 23 5.60 -6.48 6.53
CA LEU A 23 5.74 -5.56 7.67
C LEU A 23 7.20 -5.41 8.11
N GLN A 24 8.11 -5.35 7.14
CA GLN A 24 9.54 -5.21 7.34
C GLN A 24 10.07 -4.05 6.51
N CYS A 25 10.80 -3.15 7.15
CA CYS A 25 11.44 -2.02 6.50
C CYS A 25 12.51 -2.51 5.53
N VAL A 26 12.49 -2.01 4.30
CA VAL A 26 13.45 -2.39 3.25
C VAL A 26 14.89 -1.93 3.57
N LEU A 27 15.04 -0.85 4.35
CA LEU A 27 16.35 -0.30 4.72
C LEU A 27 16.92 -0.92 6.00
N SER A 28 16.13 -0.94 7.09
CA SER A 28 16.63 -1.38 8.40
C SER A 28 16.35 -2.85 8.71
N HIS A 29 15.54 -3.54 7.88
CA HIS A 29 15.05 -4.89 8.13
C HIS A 29 14.27 -5.08 9.45
N GLN A 30 13.98 -3.99 10.15
CA GLN A 30 13.13 -3.99 11.35
C GLN A 30 11.66 -3.95 10.97
N ARG A 31 10.78 -4.25 11.92
CA ARG A 31 9.33 -4.16 11.73
C ARG A 31 8.91 -2.75 11.29
N LEU A 32 7.97 -2.65 10.35
CA LEU A 32 7.36 -1.37 9.99
C LEU A 32 6.48 -0.87 11.14
N ILE A 33 6.79 0.33 11.63
CA ILE A 33 6.09 0.96 12.77
C ILE A 33 5.78 2.44 12.50
N ASP A 34 6.66 3.15 11.79
CA ASP A 34 6.47 4.56 11.40
C ASP A 34 6.70 4.68 9.89
N PRO A 35 5.81 4.11 9.06
CA PRO A 35 5.99 4.01 7.62
C PRO A 35 6.08 5.39 6.95
N ALA A 36 6.98 5.52 5.98
CA ALA A 36 7.22 6.73 5.21
C ALA A 36 7.62 6.43 3.76
N THR A 37 7.45 7.42 2.89
CA THR A 37 7.83 7.41 1.47
C THR A 37 8.54 8.69 1.08
N LEU A 38 9.12 8.68 -0.13
CA LEU A 38 9.46 9.93 -0.79
C LEU A 38 8.22 10.54 -1.46
N GLU A 39 8.16 11.86 -1.49
CA GLU A 39 7.16 12.60 -2.22
C GLU A 39 7.21 12.22 -3.71
N GLY A 40 6.05 11.86 -4.27
CA GLY A 40 5.94 11.36 -5.64
C GLY A 40 5.99 9.84 -5.77
N CYS A 41 6.33 9.09 -4.72
CA CYS A 41 6.22 7.63 -4.72
C CYS A 41 4.75 7.19 -4.91
N MET A 42 4.54 6.23 -5.81
CA MET A 42 3.22 5.66 -6.13
C MET A 42 3.02 4.24 -5.57
N HIS A 43 3.98 3.78 -4.76
CA HIS A 43 3.93 2.49 -4.08
C HIS A 43 3.56 2.68 -2.60
N LEU A 44 3.16 1.58 -1.96
CA LEU A 44 3.00 1.55 -0.50
C LEU A 44 4.27 1.97 0.23
N SER A 45 4.11 2.56 1.40
CA SER A 45 5.22 2.92 2.28
C SER A 45 5.91 1.66 2.81
N ARG A 46 7.18 1.49 2.44
CA ARG A 46 7.98 0.29 2.75
C ARG A 46 9.21 0.57 3.63
N CYS A 47 9.38 1.80 4.09
CA CYS A 47 10.49 2.20 4.95
C CYS A 47 9.98 2.87 6.22
N ASN A 48 10.65 2.66 7.35
CA ASN A 48 10.42 3.49 8.53
C ASN A 48 11.02 4.88 8.30
N LEU A 49 10.36 5.92 8.83
CA LEU A 49 10.74 7.32 8.68
C LEU A 49 12.21 7.56 9.00
N THR A 50 12.65 7.16 10.20
CA THR A 50 14.03 7.34 10.65
C THR A 50 15.04 6.71 9.71
N ALA A 51 14.79 5.47 9.28
CA ALA A 51 15.69 4.75 8.37
C ALA A 51 15.75 5.42 6.99
N LEU A 52 14.61 5.91 6.49
CA LEU A 52 14.54 6.63 5.22
C LEU A 52 15.27 7.98 5.28
N GLU A 53 15.08 8.75 6.35
CA GLU A 53 15.81 10.00 6.56
C GLU A 53 17.31 9.80 6.66
N GLU A 54 17.76 8.78 7.40
CA GLU A 54 19.17 8.43 7.54
C GLU A 54 19.78 8.02 6.19
N SER A 55 19.12 7.14 5.45
CA SER A 55 19.55 6.76 4.10
C SER A 55 19.70 7.98 3.19
N ARG A 56 18.77 8.94 3.26
CA ARG A 56 18.86 10.19 2.49
C ARG A 56 20.03 11.07 2.92
N ARG A 57 20.30 11.19 4.22
CA ARG A 57 21.45 11.96 4.71
C ARG A 57 22.75 11.39 4.12
N HIS A 58 22.91 10.06 4.15
CA HIS A 58 24.07 9.39 3.55
C HIS A 58 24.16 9.57 2.03
N GLN A 59 23.05 9.42 1.31
CA GLN A 59 23.02 9.65 -0.15
C GLN A 59 23.34 11.10 -0.51
N SER A 60 22.82 12.09 0.24
CA SER A 60 23.08 13.50 -0.02
C SER A 60 24.54 13.92 0.15
N CYS A 61 25.31 13.16 0.94
CA CYS A 61 26.75 13.36 1.09
C CYS A 61 27.55 12.83 -0.12
N GLN A 62 26.99 11.91 -0.90
CA GLN A 62 27.69 11.23 -2.00
C GLN A 62 27.12 11.55 -3.40
N ALA A 63 25.84 11.95 -3.49
CA ALA A 63 25.12 12.16 -4.73
C ALA A 63 24.35 13.49 -4.75
N ARG A 64 24.19 14.07 -5.94
CA ARG A 64 23.40 15.30 -6.17
C ARG A 64 21.88 15.09 -6.06
N SER A 65 21.42 13.84 -5.91
CA SER A 65 20.01 13.46 -5.76
C SER A 65 19.86 12.26 -4.83
N SER A 66 18.77 12.22 -4.05
CA SER A 66 18.37 11.01 -3.31
C SER A 66 17.37 10.20 -4.13
N VAL A 67 17.59 8.90 -4.27
CA VAL A 67 16.73 7.98 -5.02
C VAL A 67 15.93 7.12 -4.04
N CYS A 68 14.69 6.80 -4.40
CA CYS A 68 13.86 5.90 -3.62
C CYS A 68 14.54 4.51 -3.47
N PRO A 69 14.69 3.96 -2.26
CA PRO A 69 15.32 2.67 -2.05
C PRO A 69 14.43 1.47 -2.42
N VAL A 70 13.15 1.70 -2.78
CA VAL A 70 12.23 0.63 -3.14
C VAL A 70 12.51 0.18 -4.57
N HIS A 71 12.83 -1.11 -4.74
CA HIS A 71 13.07 -1.70 -6.05
C HIS A 71 11.92 -1.44 -7.02
N GLY A 72 12.24 -0.95 -8.22
CA GLY A 72 11.26 -0.58 -9.25
C GLY A 72 10.67 0.84 -9.08
N CYS A 73 11.03 1.57 -8.02
CA CYS A 73 10.68 2.98 -7.88
C CYS A 73 11.84 3.86 -8.38
N ASN A 74 11.60 4.64 -9.44
CA ASN A 74 12.58 5.55 -10.03
C ASN A 74 12.44 7.00 -9.54
N ILE A 75 11.68 7.22 -8.46
CA ILE A 75 11.52 8.56 -7.90
C ILE A 75 12.85 9.02 -7.33
N SER A 76 13.30 10.17 -7.82
CA SER A 76 14.42 10.90 -7.26
C SER A 76 13.93 12.22 -6.70
N CYS A 77 14.37 12.56 -5.50
CA CYS A 77 14.01 13.81 -4.86
C CYS A 77 15.26 14.66 -4.69
N LEU A 78 15.19 15.88 -5.24
CA LEU A 78 16.26 16.88 -5.17
C LEU A 78 16.17 17.76 -3.91
N ARG A 79 15.02 17.80 -3.21
CA ARG A 79 14.78 18.72 -2.09
C ARG A 79 14.79 18.02 -0.72
N ARG A 80 15.34 18.70 0.30
CA ARG A 80 15.50 18.17 1.66
C ARG A 80 14.18 17.84 2.40
N GLY A 81 13.02 18.33 1.97
CA GLY A 81 11.70 18.07 2.61
C GLY A 81 10.84 16.96 1.98
N SER A 82 11.40 16.10 1.14
CA SER A 82 10.61 15.15 0.33
C SER A 82 10.21 13.86 1.06
N VAL A 83 10.40 13.72 2.36
CA VAL A 83 9.97 12.50 3.07
C VAL A 83 8.60 12.75 3.67
N ARG A 84 7.65 11.87 3.35
CA ARG A 84 6.28 11.93 3.87
C ARG A 84 6.01 10.71 4.73
N ARG A 85 5.65 10.95 5.99
CA ARG A 85 5.07 9.92 6.85
C ARG A 85 3.71 9.49 6.28
N ASP A 86 3.42 8.20 6.40
CA ASP A 86 2.15 7.60 6.04
C ASP A 86 1.32 7.38 7.31
N ASP A 87 0.60 8.41 7.73
CA ASP A 87 -0.18 8.39 8.98
C ASP A 87 -1.30 7.35 8.96
N TRP A 88 -1.89 7.09 7.78
CA TRP A 88 -2.90 6.05 7.62
C TRP A 88 -2.30 4.67 7.89
N LEU A 89 -1.21 4.32 7.21
CA LEU A 89 -0.56 3.02 7.40
C LEU A 89 0.00 2.90 8.81
N ARG A 90 0.51 3.98 9.41
CA ARG A 90 0.96 3.99 10.80
C ARG A 90 -0.18 3.65 11.77
N ALA A 91 -1.33 4.30 11.62
CA ALA A 91 -2.50 4.02 12.44
C ALA A 91 -2.96 2.56 12.27
N LEU A 92 -3.00 2.07 11.03
CA LEU A 92 -3.31 0.67 10.74
C LEU A 92 -2.33 -0.31 11.41
N LEU A 93 -1.02 -0.10 11.24
CA LEU A 93 -0.01 -1.00 11.77
C LEU A 93 0.00 -1.08 13.31
N SER A 94 -0.49 -0.04 13.99
CA SER A 94 -0.62 -0.03 15.45
C SER A 94 -1.62 -1.06 15.98
N THR A 95 -2.57 -1.50 15.15
CA THR A 95 -3.58 -2.52 15.51
C THR A 95 -3.18 -3.93 15.07
N VAL A 96 -2.15 -4.06 14.21
CA VAL A 96 -1.71 -5.35 13.70
C VAL A 96 -0.84 -6.07 14.73
N PRO A 97 -1.16 -7.32 15.12
CA PRO A 97 -0.37 -8.09 16.07
C PRO A 97 1.10 -8.22 15.66
N SER A 98 2.00 -8.19 16.64
CA SER A 98 3.45 -8.29 16.41
C SER A 98 3.88 -9.60 15.75
N THR A 99 3.07 -10.66 15.86
CA THR A 99 3.29 -11.98 15.24
C THR A 99 2.96 -12.03 13.74
N VAL A 100 2.32 -10.99 13.19
CA VAL A 100 1.96 -10.92 11.77
C VAL A 100 3.09 -10.24 11.00
N ASP A 101 3.67 -10.92 10.03
CA ASP A 101 4.75 -10.38 9.17
C ASP A 101 4.24 -9.83 7.84
N VAL A 102 3.02 -10.18 7.44
CA VAL A 102 2.46 -9.86 6.13
C VAL A 102 0.99 -9.50 6.27
N ILE A 103 0.59 -8.42 5.60
CA ILE A 103 -0.82 -8.04 5.44
C ILE A 103 -1.16 -7.87 3.96
N TRP A 104 -2.45 -7.89 3.66
CA TRP A 104 -3.00 -7.67 2.32
C TRP A 104 -3.89 -6.44 2.36
N LEU A 105 -3.72 -5.56 1.38
CA LEU A 105 -4.41 -4.27 1.30
C LEU A 105 -5.18 -4.15 -0.02
N ARG A 106 -6.44 -3.73 0.03
CA ARG A 106 -7.25 -3.39 -1.15
C ARG A 106 -8.04 -2.12 -0.84
N GLY A 107 -7.63 -0.98 -1.41
CA GLY A 107 -8.19 0.31 -1.01
C GLY A 107 -7.94 0.56 0.49
N ASP A 108 -9.03 0.64 1.25
CA ASP A 108 -9.07 0.75 2.72
C ASP A 108 -9.22 -0.60 3.42
N GLU A 109 -9.51 -1.68 2.69
CA GLU A 109 -9.66 -3.02 3.26
C GLU A 109 -8.30 -3.64 3.60
N VAL A 110 -8.28 -4.35 4.73
CA VAL A 110 -7.08 -4.99 5.27
C VAL A 110 -7.41 -6.43 5.63
N SER A 111 -6.57 -7.37 5.18
CA SER A 111 -6.66 -8.77 5.56
C SER A 111 -5.33 -9.26 6.12
N LEU A 112 -5.39 -9.92 7.27
CA LEU A 112 -4.24 -10.57 7.92
C LEU A 112 -3.94 -11.96 7.32
N THR A 113 -4.85 -12.48 6.50
CA THR A 113 -4.68 -13.74 5.77
C THR A 113 -4.75 -13.51 4.27
N PRO A 114 -4.10 -14.35 3.44
CA PRO A 114 -4.23 -14.25 1.99
C PRO A 114 -5.70 -14.25 1.54
N PRO A 115 -6.15 -13.24 0.78
CA PRO A 115 -7.50 -13.21 0.24
C PRO A 115 -7.67 -14.37 -0.75
N ARG A 116 -8.83 -15.01 -0.73
CA ARG A 116 -9.16 -16.02 -1.75
C ARG A 116 -9.24 -15.30 -3.09
N ARG A 117 -8.60 -15.85 -4.13
CA ARG A 117 -8.80 -15.37 -5.50
C ARG A 117 -10.27 -15.57 -5.86
N GLU A 118 -11.03 -14.49 -6.01
CA GLU A 118 -12.34 -14.54 -6.67
C GLU A 118 -12.07 -14.68 -8.17
N GLY A 119 -12.11 -15.92 -8.68
CA GLY A 119 -11.93 -16.17 -10.11
C GLY A 119 -11.45 -17.59 -10.42
N GLY A 120 -12.40 -18.51 -10.55
CA GLY A 120 -12.18 -19.87 -11.05
C GLY A 120 -13.22 -20.85 -10.50
N ALA A 121 -14.43 -20.84 -11.05
CA ALA A 121 -15.38 -21.92 -10.85
C ALA A 121 -14.75 -23.23 -11.37
N MET A 122 -14.30 -24.10 -10.47
CA MET A 122 -14.28 -25.54 -10.70
C MET A 122 -14.63 -26.25 -9.38
N LEU A 123 -15.67 -27.05 -9.47
CA LEU A 123 -16.28 -27.85 -8.42
C LEU A 123 -15.26 -28.84 -7.82
N SER A 124 -15.13 -28.86 -6.49
CA SER A 124 -15.13 -30.11 -5.72
C SER A 124 -15.03 -29.82 -4.23
N GLY A 125 -15.96 -30.39 -3.48
CA GLY A 125 -16.11 -30.17 -2.05
C GLY A 125 -14.95 -30.70 -1.22
N ASN A 126 -14.80 -30.13 -0.03
CA ASN A 126 -15.03 -30.91 1.18
C ASN A 126 -15.21 -30.00 2.40
N LYS A 127 -16.11 -30.41 3.28
CA LYS A 127 -16.40 -29.79 4.58
C LYS A 127 -15.12 -29.74 5.43
N GLY A 128 -14.80 -28.58 5.96
CA GLY A 128 -13.70 -28.39 6.90
C GLY A 128 -13.78 -27.04 7.58
N GLY A 129 -14.63 -26.94 8.59
CA GLY A 129 -14.80 -25.72 9.38
C GLY A 129 -13.50 -25.27 10.03
N LYS A 130 -13.09 -24.04 9.74
CA LYS A 130 -12.14 -23.28 10.55
C LYS A 130 -12.74 -21.90 10.77
N ARG A 131 -12.93 -21.59 12.04
CA ARG A 131 -13.59 -20.37 12.55
C ARG A 131 -12.97 -19.13 11.89
N LYS A 132 -13.83 -18.36 11.23
CA LYS A 132 -13.55 -17.03 10.67
C LYS A 132 -13.29 -16.10 11.85
N VAL A 133 -12.04 -15.68 12.06
CA VAL A 133 -11.77 -14.52 12.91
C VAL A 133 -11.88 -13.32 11.99
N GLU A 134 -13.11 -12.85 11.82
CA GLU A 134 -13.42 -11.62 11.11
C GLU A 134 -13.15 -10.48 12.09
N VAL A 135 -11.91 -9.99 12.15
CA VAL A 135 -11.65 -8.72 12.81
C VAL A 135 -12.09 -7.65 11.83
N ALA A 136 -13.35 -7.22 11.94
CA ALA A 136 -13.80 -5.97 11.35
C ALA A 136 -13.02 -4.86 12.03
N LEU A 137 -11.87 -4.52 11.46
CA LEU A 137 -11.06 -3.42 11.93
C LEU A 137 -11.70 -2.15 11.38
N GLU A 138 -12.55 -1.52 12.17
CA GLU A 138 -13.11 -0.20 11.88
C GLU A 138 -11.98 0.85 11.97
N VAL A 139 -11.18 0.95 10.90
CA VAL A 139 -10.17 2.00 10.77
C VAL A 139 -10.89 3.24 10.25
N THR A 140 -11.10 4.22 11.12
CA THR A 140 -11.72 5.52 10.79
C THR A 140 -10.84 6.42 9.92
N ALA A 141 -9.67 5.94 9.50
CA ALA A 141 -8.77 6.65 8.60
C ALA A 141 -8.98 6.16 7.17
N THR A 142 -9.49 7.03 6.30
CA THR A 142 -9.57 6.79 4.87
C THR A 142 -8.19 6.99 4.23
N ARG A 143 -7.78 6.06 3.37
CA ARG A 143 -6.52 6.14 2.65
C ARG A 143 -6.58 7.29 1.65
N PRO A 144 -5.60 8.20 1.62
CA PRO A 144 -5.56 9.23 0.60
C PRO A 144 -5.43 8.59 -0.79
N LEU A 145 -6.30 9.01 -1.72
CA LEU A 145 -6.34 8.59 -3.14
C LEU A 145 -4.97 8.86 -3.79
N GLN A 146 -4.11 7.84 -3.81
CA GLN A 146 -2.93 7.86 -4.66
C GLN A 146 -3.39 7.63 -6.09
N ARG A 147 -3.37 8.67 -6.92
CA ARG A 147 -3.64 8.58 -8.37
C ARG A 147 -2.65 7.62 -9.01
N ARG A 148 -3.00 6.33 -9.12
CA ARG A 148 -2.23 5.34 -9.88
C ARG A 148 -2.52 5.54 -11.37
N ARG A 149 -1.54 6.00 -12.15
CA ARG A 149 -1.60 5.92 -13.62
C ARG A 149 -1.13 4.53 -14.03
N ARG A 150 -1.87 3.92 -14.97
CA ARG A 150 -1.52 2.65 -15.62
C ARG A 150 -0.09 2.74 -16.15
N ALA A 151 0.73 1.73 -15.88
CA ALA A 151 1.87 1.44 -16.73
C ALA A 151 1.28 0.98 -18.08
N MET A 152 1.46 1.79 -19.13
CA MET A 152 1.21 1.34 -20.49
C MET A 152 2.37 0.41 -20.90
N PRO A 153 2.09 -0.70 -21.60
CA PRO A 153 3.10 -1.66 -22.04
C PRO A 153 4.10 -1.06 -23.03
#